data_AF-A0A523YR39-F1
#
_entry.id   AF-A0A523YR39-F1
#
_cell.length_a   1.000
_cell.length_b   1.000
_cell.length_c   1.000
_cell.angle_alpha   90.00
_cell.angle_beta   90.00
_cell.angle_gamma   90.00
#
_symmetry.space_group_name_H-M   'P 1'
#
loop_
_entity.id
_entity.type
_entity.pdbx_description
1 polymer ?
#
loop_
_entity_poly.entity_id
_entity_poly.type
_entity_poly.pdbx_seq_one_letter_code
_entity_poly.pdbx_strand_id
1 'polypeptide(L)' 'MTKKVSVFLRAVRGELKKVSWPNRAKLVRSTFIVIMAIIIFAIIIGGIDFVLFQILRLFMG' A
#
# COMPACT_ATOMS: atom_id res chain seq x y z
N MET A 1 -26.35 31.65 4.38
CA MET A 1 -25.20 30.76 4.65
C MET A 1 -24.99 29.66 3.60
N THR A 2 -26.05 29.02 3.10
CA THR A 2 -26.00 27.91 2.11
C THR A 2 -25.32 28.23 0.78
N LYS A 3 -25.48 29.45 0.25
CA LYS A 3 -24.87 29.85 -1.03
C LYS A 3 -23.33 29.77 -1.03
N LYS A 4 -22.65 30.16 0.07
CA LYS A 4 -21.18 30.12 0.16
C LYS A 4 -20.63 28.69 0.09
N VAL A 5 -21.29 27.74 0.75
CA VAL A 5 -20.89 26.32 0.74
C VAL A 5 -21.06 25.71 -0.66
N SER A 6 -22.14 26.03 -1.36
CA SER A 6 -22.36 25.54 -2.73
C SER A 6 -21.29 26.04 -3.71
N VAL A 7 -20.83 27.28 -3.55
CA VAL A 7 -19.77 27.88 -4.36
C VAL A 7 -18.42 27.22 -4.04
N PHE A 8 -18.14 26.97 -2.76
CA PHE A 8 -16.93 26.28 -2.32
C PHE A 8 -16.84 24.85 -2.87
N LEU A 9 -17.92 24.07 -2.79
CA LEU A 9 -17.98 22.71 -3.36
C LEU A 9 -17.80 22.70 -4.89
N ARG A 10 -18.35 23.71 -5.58
CA ARG A 10 -18.19 23.86 -7.03
C ARG A 10 -16.75 24.21 -7.42
N ALA A 11 -16.07 25.03 -6.62
CA ALA A 11 -14.66 25.35 -6.78
C ALA A 11 -13.77 24.12 -6.52
N VAL A 12 -14.01 23.39 -5.43
CA VAL A 12 -13.29 22.13 -5.10
C VAL A 12 -13.45 21.10 -6.21
N ARG A 13 -14.66 20.93 -6.77
CA ARG A 13 -14.90 20.03 -7.91
C ARG A 13 -14.15 20.45 -9.18
N GLY A 14 -13.86 21.74 -9.35
CA GLY A 14 -13.04 22.27 -10.44
C GLY A 14 -11.56 21.95 -10.26
N GLU A 15 -11.02 22.12 -9.05
CA GLU A 15 -9.63 21.78 -8.71
C GLU A 15 -9.39 20.27 -8.73
N LEU A 16 -10.34 19.46 -8.27
CA LEU A 16 -10.28 17.99 -8.35
C LEU A 16 -10.22 17.47 -9.79
N LYS A 17 -10.69 18.24 -10.78
CA LYS A 17 -10.54 17.89 -12.21
C LYS A 17 -9.15 18.23 -12.77
N LYS A 18 -8.40 19.13 -12.13
CA LYS A 18 -6.99 19.42 -12.48
C LYS A 18 -6.03 18.39 -11.91
N VAL A 19 -6.48 17.56 -10.98
CA VAL A 19 -5.70 16.41 -10.51
C VAL A 19 -5.50 15.46 -11.68
N SER A 20 -4.27 15.45 -12.19
CA SER A 20 -3.79 14.51 -13.19
C SER A 20 -3.68 13.14 -12.52
N TRP A 21 -4.79 12.40 -12.51
CA TRP A 21 -4.78 11.02 -12.05
C TRP A 21 -3.74 10.24 -12.86
N PRO A 22 -2.79 9.59 -12.19
CA PRO A 22 -1.77 8.82 -12.87
C PRO A 22 -2.42 7.73 -13.73
N ASN A 23 -1.90 7.55 -14.94
CA ASN A 23 -2.38 6.55 -15.88
C ASN A 23 -2.43 5.17 -15.19
N ARG A 24 -3.55 4.44 -15.31
CA ARG A 24 -3.83 3.16 -14.63
C ARG A 24 -2.70 2.14 -14.84
N ALA A 25 -2.02 2.19 -15.98
CA ALA A 25 -0.86 1.35 -16.26
C ALA A 25 0.35 1.59 -15.32
N LYS A 26 0.62 2.84 -14.92
CA LYS A 26 1.70 3.13 -13.97
C LYS A 26 1.37 2.64 -12.57
N LEU A 27 0.12 2.78 -12.15
CA LEU A 27 -0.37 2.29 -10.86
C LEU A 27 -0.16 0.77 -10.75
N VAL A 28 -0.56 0.01 -11.77
CA VAL A 28 -0.37 -1.45 -11.77
C VAL A 28 1.12 -1.82 -11.71
N ARG A 29 1.99 -1.13 -12.46
CA ARG A 29 3.43 -1.41 -12.45
C ARG A 29 4.08 -1.12 -11.09
N SER A 30 3.71 -0.02 -10.45
CA SER A 30 4.22 0.30 -9.10
C SER A 30 3.73 -0.68 -8.05
N THR A 31 2.46 -1.08 -8.11
CA THR A 31 1.90 -2.06 -7.16
C THR A 31 2.53 -3.45 -7.34
N PHE A 32 2.83 -3.84 -8.58
CA PHE A 32 3.51 -5.11 -8.86
C PHE A 32 4.89 -5.20 -8.20
N ILE A 33 5.68 -4.11 -8.26
CA ILE A 33 7.00 -4.04 -7.59
C ILE A 33 6.84 -4.19 -6.07
N VAL A 34 5.84 -3.52 -5.49
CA VAL A 34 5.57 -3.61 -4.05
C VAL A 34 5.17 -5.03 -3.64
N ILE A 35 4.32 -5.71 -4.44
CA ILE A 35 3.93 -7.10 -4.18
C ILE A 35 5.16 -8.03 -4.19
N MET A 36 6.06 -7.85 -5.16
CA MET A 36 7.30 -8.63 -5.22
C MET A 36 8.19 -8.39 -4.00
N ALA A 37 8.33 -7.15 -3.55
CA ALA A 37 9.07 -6.83 -2.33
C ALA A 37 8.46 -7.51 -1.09
N ILE A 38 7.13 -7.48 -0.95
CA ILE A 38 6.43 -8.12 0.17
C ILE A 38 6.67 -9.64 0.17
N ILE A 39 6.62 -10.30 -0.99
CA ILE A 39 6.87 -11.74 -1.10
C ILE A 39 8.30 -12.07 -0.63
N ILE A 40 9.30 -11.29 -1.04
CA ILE A 40 10.69 -11.49 -0.62
C ILE A 40 10.82 -11.36 0.90
N PHE A 41 10.25 -10.30 1.49
CA PHE A 41 10.27 -10.12 2.95
C PHE A 41 9.53 -11.24 3.68
N ALA A 42 8.39 -11.70 3.17
CA ALA A 42 7.62 -12.79 3.77
C ALA A 42 8.43 -14.10 3.80
N ILE A 43 9.17 -14.41 2.74
CA ILE A 43 10.04 -15.60 2.69
C ILE A 43 11.19 -15.47 3.69
N ILE A 44 11.83 -14.30 3.77
CA ILE A 44 12.95 -14.07 4.70
C ILE A 44 12.48 -14.19 6.15
N ILE A 45 11.44 -13.45 6.52
CA ILE A 45 10.90 -13.44 7.88
C ILE A 45 10.37 -14.82 8.25
N GLY A 46 9.54 -15.43 7.38
CA GLY A 46 8.99 -16.76 7.62
C GLY A 46 10.06 -17.85 7.71
N GLY A 47 11.13 -17.74 6.91
CA GLY A 47 12.28 -18.64 7.00
C GLY A 47 13.02 -18.50 8.33
N ILE A 48 13.26 -17.27 8.79
CA ILE A 48 13.88 -16.99 10.09
C ILE A 48 13.00 -17.53 11.22
N ASP A 49 11.69 -17.26 11.20
CA ASP A 49 10.75 -17.72 12.21
C ASP A 49 10.72 -19.26 12.28
N PHE A 50 10.77 -19.94 11.13
CA PHE A 50 10.81 -21.41 11.08
C PHE A 50 12.11 -21.97 11.69
N VAL A 51 13.25 -21.36 11.37
CA VAL A 51 14.56 -21.75 11.93
C VAL A 51 14.58 -21.52 13.44
N LEU A 52 14.12 -20.35 13.90
CA LEU A 52 14.03 -20.04 15.33
C LEU A 52 13.09 -21.00 16.06
N PHE A 53 11.93 -21.31 15.49
CA PHE A 53 10.99 -22.27 16.06
C PHE A 53 11.62 -23.67 16.22
N GLN A 54 12.36 -24.13 15.21
CA GLN A 54 13.04 -25.42 15.28
C GLN A 54 14.14 -25.44 16.36
N ILE A 55 14.93 -24.37 16.47
CA ILE A 55 15.96 -24.22 17.51
C ILE A 55 15.30 -24.21 18.90
N LEU A 56 14.24 -23.42 19.09
CA LEU A 56 13.51 -23.36 20.35
C LEU A 56 12.91 -24.72 20.73
N ARG A 57 12.37 -25.45 19.75
CA ARG A 57 11.84 -26.81 19.97
C ARG A 57 12.93 -27.79 20.40
N LEU A 58 14.15 -27.63 19.90
CA LEU A 58 15.30 -28.44 20.29
C LEU A 58 15.81 -28.12 21.71
N PHE A 59 15.65 -26.87 22.16
CA PHE A 59 15.99 -26.43 23.52
C PHE A 59 14.90 -26.71 24.56
N MET A 60 13.62 -26.70 24.16
CA MET A 60 12.47 -27.00 25.04
C MET A 60 12.09 -28.49 25.06
N GLY A 61 12.69 -29.31 24.20
CA GLY A 61 12.74 -30.76 24.36
C GLY A 61 13.84 -31.15 25.34
#